data_AF-A0A9D6ZQF6-F1
#
_entry.id   AF-A0A9D6ZQF6-F1
#
_cell.length_a   1.000
_cell.length_b   1.000
_cell.length_c   1.000
_cell.angle_alpha   90.00
_cell.angle_beta   90.00
_cell.angle_gamma   90.00
#
_symmetry.space_group_name_H-M   'P 1'
#
loop_
_entity.id
_entity.type
_entity.pdbx_description
1 polymer ?
#
loop_
_entity_poly.entity_id
_entity_poly.type
_entity_poly.pdbx_seq_one_letter_code
_entity_poly.pdbx_strand_id
1 'polypeptide(L)'
;MQSTSRAQTDRDPLPAGRLALSGWLPVLLAYTLAPLVIVVTWARPPRVDFWWDAAMALGAVGAGGFALLPLVSPRWWVPEQRGAAFLRHLHELHRTLSYGLIALILVHGIGLIVLEPRTLDYLFPSAPVYMLSGISSAILVVVLTLTSLYRHGLGYTHAGWRRWHAILSAGAVAALGWHLIGSGYYYGSAGKFIGLAVLVAAPTVATLVLRRRHPAHPHAAPREGRHGPHKRTPDHAALAVWVVLAVWLAAAALYAATTPAPRAHAECDTAGSSCP
;
A
#
# COMPACT_ATOMS: atom_id res chain seq x y z
N MET A 1 -51.07 10.60 34.24
CA MET A 1 -49.84 9.80 34.38
C MET A 1 -49.80 8.75 33.28
N GLN A 2 -49.12 9.03 32.17
CA GLN A 2 -48.88 8.05 31.11
C GLN A 2 -47.39 8.11 30.75
N SER A 3 -46.64 7.17 31.33
CA SER A 3 -45.26 6.88 30.98
C SER A 3 -45.28 6.04 29.70
N THR A 4 -45.18 6.70 28.54
CA THR A 4 -44.94 6.00 27.28
C THR A 4 -43.47 5.59 27.22
N SER A 5 -43.23 4.35 27.66
CA SER A 5 -42.01 3.60 27.40
C SER A 5 -41.79 3.55 25.89
N ARG A 6 -40.92 4.43 25.39
CA ARG A 6 -40.36 4.28 24.05
C ARG A 6 -39.56 2.99 24.08
N ALA A 7 -40.16 1.94 23.55
CA ALA A 7 -39.46 0.77 23.06
C ALA A 7 -38.46 1.26 22.01
N GLN A 8 -37.28 1.62 22.50
CA GLN A 8 -36.08 1.79 21.73
C GLN A 8 -35.81 0.40 21.17
N THR A 9 -36.31 0.18 19.96
CA THR A 9 -36.05 -1.02 19.19
C THR A 9 -34.54 -1.12 19.06
N ASP A 10 -33.99 -1.97 19.91
CA ASP A 10 -32.63 -2.48 19.89
C ASP A 10 -32.50 -3.30 18.60
N ARG A 11 -32.54 -2.60 17.47
CA ARG A 11 -32.01 -3.15 16.24
C ARG A 11 -30.52 -3.13 16.49
N ASP A 12 -30.03 -4.26 17.00
CA ASP A 12 -28.62 -4.61 16.94
C ASP A 12 -28.12 -4.10 15.59
N PRO A 13 -27.25 -3.08 15.56
CA PRO A 13 -26.72 -2.62 14.31
C PRO A 13 -26.03 -3.85 13.72
N LEU A 14 -26.65 -4.44 12.68
CA LEU A 14 -26.08 -5.53 11.88
C LEU A 14 -24.58 -5.29 11.83
N PRO A 15 -23.71 -6.26 12.18
CA PRO A 15 -22.31 -6.00 12.50
C PRO A 15 -21.66 -5.26 11.33
N ALA A 16 -21.69 -3.94 11.37
CA ALA A 16 -21.46 -3.09 10.21
C ALA A 16 -20.02 -3.25 9.71
N GLY A 17 -19.16 -3.76 10.59
CA GLY A 17 -17.81 -4.20 10.28
C GLY A 17 -17.74 -5.38 9.29
N ARG A 18 -18.61 -6.39 9.36
CA ARG A 18 -18.51 -7.59 8.49
C ARG A 18 -18.87 -7.30 7.03
N LEU A 19 -19.94 -6.53 6.80
CA LEU A 19 -20.38 -6.13 5.45
C LEU A 19 -19.44 -5.08 4.83
N ALA A 20 -18.81 -4.24 5.65
CA ALA A 20 -17.79 -3.31 5.16
C ALA A 20 -16.50 -4.06 4.77
N LEU A 21 -16.05 -5.03 5.57
CA LEU A 21 -14.84 -5.81 5.31
C LEU A 21 -14.89 -6.60 4.00
N SER A 22 -16.00 -7.29 3.76
CA SER A 22 -16.16 -8.13 2.56
C SER A 22 -16.17 -7.30 1.28
N GLY A 23 -16.63 -6.04 1.34
CA GLY A 23 -16.59 -5.14 0.19
C GLY A 23 -15.20 -4.56 -0.11
N TRP A 24 -14.38 -4.28 0.92
CA TRP A 24 -13.06 -3.68 0.72
C TRP A 24 -11.97 -4.70 0.36
N LEU A 25 -12.06 -5.93 0.87
CA LEU A 25 -11.04 -6.96 0.62
C LEU A 25 -10.78 -7.21 -0.89
N PRO A 26 -11.80 -7.37 -1.76
CA PRO A 26 -11.57 -7.52 -3.20
C PRO A 26 -10.88 -6.30 -3.82
N VAL A 27 -11.24 -5.08 -3.40
CA VAL A 27 -10.62 -3.84 -3.89
C VAL A 27 -9.15 -3.78 -3.47
N LEU A 28 -8.85 -4.10 -2.20
CA LEU A 28 -7.48 -4.16 -1.70
C LEU A 28 -6.66 -5.17 -2.51
N LEU A 29 -7.15 -6.40 -2.66
CA LEU A 29 -6.44 -7.45 -3.40
C LEU A 29 -6.25 -7.10 -4.87
N ALA A 30 -7.30 -6.68 -5.56
CA ALA A 30 -7.22 -6.33 -6.98
C ALA A 30 -6.22 -5.19 -7.22
N TYR A 31 -6.26 -4.15 -6.39
CA TYR A 31 -5.41 -2.99 -6.57
C TYR A 31 -3.96 -3.26 -6.15
N THR A 32 -3.73 -3.98 -5.06
CA THR A 32 -2.39 -4.31 -4.57
C THR A 32 -1.66 -5.33 -5.45
N LEU A 33 -2.40 -6.23 -6.13
CA LEU A 33 -1.83 -7.17 -7.10
C LEU A 33 -1.66 -6.56 -8.51
N ALA A 34 -2.29 -5.41 -8.80
CA ALA A 34 -2.22 -4.78 -10.11
C ALA A 34 -0.80 -4.52 -10.64
N PRO A 35 0.18 -4.05 -9.85
CA PRO A 35 1.57 -3.88 -10.32
C PRO A 35 2.17 -5.20 -10.83
N LEU A 36 1.88 -6.31 -10.14
CA LEU A 36 2.37 -7.64 -10.51
C LEU A 36 1.67 -8.14 -11.78
N VAL A 37 0.36 -7.91 -11.89
CA VAL A 37 -0.44 -8.20 -13.10
C VAL A 37 0.12 -7.44 -14.32
N ILE A 38 0.50 -6.17 -14.15
CA ILE A 38 1.15 -5.37 -15.22
C ILE A 38 2.47 -6.01 -15.65
N VAL A 39 3.29 -6.47 -14.71
CA VAL A 39 4.57 -7.11 -15.03
C VAL A 39 4.39 -8.41 -15.82
N VAL A 40 3.38 -9.21 -15.48
CA VAL A 40 3.17 -10.52 -16.12
C VAL A 40 2.47 -10.48 -17.46
N THR A 41 1.70 -9.43 -17.76
CA THR A 41 0.85 -9.36 -18.96
C THR A 41 1.63 -8.97 -20.22
N TRP A 42 2.72 -8.21 -20.09
CA TRP A 42 3.53 -7.75 -21.21
C TRP A 42 4.94 -8.31 -21.02
N ALA A 43 5.51 -9.03 -22.00
CA ALA A 43 6.84 -9.66 -22.01
C ALA A 43 7.55 -9.71 -20.64
N ARG A 44 7.45 -10.87 -19.96
CA ARG A 44 8.11 -11.07 -18.67
C ARG A 44 9.63 -11.05 -18.87
N PRO A 45 10.38 -10.32 -18.03
CA PRO A 45 11.82 -10.45 -18.04
C PRO A 45 12.23 -11.89 -17.67
N PRO A 46 13.40 -12.37 -18.12
CA PRO A 46 13.91 -13.66 -17.72
C PRO A 46 14.13 -13.71 -16.19
N ARG A 47 14.00 -14.91 -15.62
CA ARG A 47 14.26 -15.15 -14.20
C ARG A 47 15.72 -14.86 -13.87
N VAL A 48 15.95 -14.13 -12.79
CA VAL A 48 17.29 -13.93 -12.23
C VAL A 48 17.59 -15.07 -11.25
N ASP A 49 16.82 -15.12 -10.16
CA ASP A 49 16.83 -16.17 -9.15
C ASP A 49 15.44 -16.24 -8.49
N PHE A 50 15.10 -17.37 -7.87
CA PHE A 50 13.80 -17.52 -7.19
C PHE A 50 13.60 -16.47 -6.08
N TRP A 51 14.57 -16.32 -5.16
CA TRP A 51 14.42 -15.40 -4.04
C TRP A 51 14.51 -13.95 -4.47
N TRP A 52 15.32 -13.67 -5.50
CA TRP A 52 15.39 -12.35 -6.13
C TRP A 52 14.04 -11.95 -6.73
N ASP A 53 13.45 -12.81 -7.56
CA ASP A 53 12.17 -12.54 -8.20
C ASP A 53 11.03 -12.44 -7.17
N ALA A 54 11.08 -13.23 -6.09
CA ALA A 54 10.13 -13.13 -4.99
C ALA A 54 10.25 -11.77 -4.27
N ALA A 55 11.47 -11.31 -3.97
CA ALA A 55 11.71 -9.99 -3.37
C ALA A 55 11.25 -8.84 -4.28
N MET A 56 11.44 -8.96 -5.59
CA MET A 56 10.94 -7.99 -6.58
C MET A 56 9.40 -8.00 -6.65
N ALA A 57 8.76 -9.17 -6.62
CA ALA A 57 7.30 -9.28 -6.60
C ALA A 57 6.70 -8.70 -5.31
N LEU A 58 7.35 -8.89 -4.16
CA LEU A 58 6.96 -8.25 -2.89
C LEU A 58 7.07 -6.73 -2.97
N GLY A 59 8.13 -6.20 -3.59
CA GLY A 59 8.26 -4.78 -3.89
C GLY A 59 7.11 -4.27 -4.77
N ALA A 60 6.73 -5.02 -5.80
CA ALA A 60 5.63 -4.67 -6.70
C ALA A 60 4.28 -4.62 -5.97
N VAL A 61 3.91 -5.65 -5.20
CA VAL A 61 2.64 -5.62 -4.44
C VAL A 61 2.65 -4.57 -3.33
N GLY A 62 3.81 -4.33 -2.70
CA GLY A 62 4.03 -3.25 -1.76
C GLY A 62 3.80 -1.87 -2.40
N ALA A 63 4.28 -1.65 -3.62
CA ALA A 63 4.03 -0.42 -4.36
C ALA A 63 2.53 -0.19 -4.61
N GLY A 64 1.79 -1.24 -4.96
CA GLY A 64 0.33 -1.18 -5.13
C GLY A 64 -0.38 -0.83 -3.83
N GLY A 65 -0.03 -1.46 -2.71
CA GLY A 65 -0.60 -1.12 -1.42
C GLY A 65 -0.25 0.30 -0.97
N PHE A 66 0.99 0.74 -1.20
CA PHE A 66 1.42 2.09 -0.85
C PHE A 66 0.67 3.17 -1.65
N ALA A 67 0.52 2.97 -2.96
CA ALA A 67 -0.26 3.86 -3.82
C ALA A 67 -1.74 3.95 -3.41
N LEU A 68 -2.31 2.89 -2.82
CA LEU A 68 -3.71 2.84 -2.38
C LEU A 68 -3.98 3.56 -1.05
N LEU A 69 -2.98 3.68 -0.18
CA LEU A 69 -3.13 4.24 1.18
C LEU A 69 -3.84 5.60 1.25
N PRO A 70 -3.64 6.57 0.33
CA PRO A 70 -4.36 7.84 0.33
C PRO A 70 -5.88 7.65 0.26
N LEU A 71 -6.36 6.69 -0.54
CA LEU A 71 -7.78 6.42 -0.71
C LEU A 71 -8.38 5.70 0.50
N VAL A 72 -7.61 4.84 1.17
CA VAL A 72 -8.05 4.15 2.39
C VAL A 72 -8.20 5.12 3.57
N SER A 73 -7.60 6.31 3.50
CA SER A 73 -7.75 7.35 4.53
C SER A 73 -9.15 8.01 4.44
N PRO A 74 -10.12 7.61 5.27
CA PRO A 74 -11.54 7.88 5.03
C PRO A 74 -11.93 9.33 5.27
N ARG A 75 -11.12 10.06 6.05
CA ARG A 75 -11.43 11.40 6.55
C ARG A 75 -11.47 12.48 5.46
N TRP A 76 -11.06 12.16 4.24
CA TRP A 76 -10.97 13.11 3.15
C TRP A 76 -12.16 13.08 2.20
N TRP A 77 -12.96 12.02 2.22
CA TRP A 77 -13.99 11.82 1.19
C TRP A 77 -15.25 11.10 1.66
N VAL A 78 -15.21 10.46 2.82
CA VAL A 78 -16.41 9.83 3.38
C VAL A 78 -17.28 10.91 4.02
N PRO A 79 -18.56 11.06 3.60
CA PRO A 79 -19.48 12.01 4.21
C PRO A 79 -19.63 11.74 5.72
N GLU A 80 -19.76 12.78 6.54
CA GLU A 80 -20.00 12.66 7.99
C GLU A 80 -21.24 11.81 8.33
N GLN A 81 -22.15 11.65 7.37
CA GLN A 81 -23.34 10.81 7.46
C GLN A 81 -23.02 9.31 7.56
N ARG A 82 -21.81 8.87 7.19
CA ARG A 82 -21.38 7.48 7.46
C ARG A 82 -21.02 7.35 8.94
N GLY A 83 -21.65 6.41 9.61
CA GLY A 83 -21.52 6.22 11.06
C GLY A 83 -20.07 6.10 11.54
N ALA A 84 -19.80 6.63 12.73
CA ALA A 84 -18.46 6.69 13.33
C ALA A 84 -17.70 5.34 13.37
N ALA A 85 -18.43 4.22 13.43
CA ALA A 85 -17.85 2.88 13.37
C ALA A 85 -17.12 2.60 12.04
N PHE A 86 -17.70 3.02 10.91
CA PHE A 86 -17.09 2.84 9.58
C PHE A 86 -15.80 3.64 9.43
N LEU A 87 -15.80 4.90 9.88
CA LEU A 87 -14.62 5.77 9.85
C LEU A 87 -13.49 5.25 10.74
N ARG A 88 -13.81 4.73 11.94
CA ARG A 88 -12.83 4.07 12.81
C ARG A 88 -12.23 2.84 12.12
N HIS A 89 -13.06 2.04 11.48
CA HIS A 89 -12.61 0.82 10.81
C HIS A 89 -11.63 1.11 9.66
N LEU A 90 -11.94 2.07 8.78
CA LEU A 90 -11.04 2.46 7.71
C LEU A 90 -9.74 3.10 8.21
N HIS A 91 -9.80 3.83 9.32
CA HIS A 91 -8.60 4.35 9.97
C HIS A 91 -7.69 3.24 10.49
N GLU A 92 -8.27 2.23 11.15
CA GLU A 92 -7.51 1.06 11.61
C GLU A 92 -6.93 0.28 10.42
N LEU A 93 -7.71 0.09 9.36
CA LEU A 93 -7.24 -0.54 8.12
C LEU A 93 -6.04 0.21 7.52
N HIS A 94 -6.12 1.55 7.39
CA HIS A 94 -5.02 2.37 6.91
C HIS A 94 -3.75 2.19 7.76
N ARG A 95 -3.91 2.20 9.09
CA ARG A 95 -2.80 2.03 10.04
C ARG A 95 -2.16 0.65 9.92
N THR A 96 -2.96 -0.41 9.93
CA THR A 96 -2.46 -1.79 9.91
C THR A 96 -1.84 -2.14 8.55
N LEU A 97 -2.42 -1.65 7.44
CA LEU A 97 -1.79 -1.75 6.12
C LEU A 97 -0.45 -1.01 6.07
N SER A 98 -0.33 0.16 6.71
CA SER A 98 0.94 0.91 6.75
C SER A 98 2.05 0.11 7.41
N TYR A 99 1.76 -0.60 8.51
CA TYR A 99 2.75 -1.48 9.14
C TYR A 99 3.14 -2.67 8.26
N GLY A 100 2.17 -3.31 7.60
CA GLY A 100 2.44 -4.39 6.65
C GLY A 100 3.31 -3.94 5.48
N LEU A 101 3.08 -2.72 4.98
CA LEU A 101 3.87 -2.13 3.90
C LEU A 101 5.30 -1.79 4.33
N ILE A 102 5.52 -1.29 5.54
CA ILE A 102 6.87 -1.11 6.08
C ILE A 102 7.60 -2.45 6.14
N ALA A 103 6.94 -3.51 6.62
CA ALA A 103 7.54 -4.85 6.64
C ALA A 103 7.91 -5.32 5.22
N LEU A 104 7.05 -5.11 4.23
CA LEU A 104 7.37 -5.43 2.83
C LEU A 104 8.54 -4.61 2.28
N ILE A 105 8.60 -3.31 2.56
CA ILE A 105 9.71 -2.45 2.12
C ILE A 105 11.02 -2.96 2.71
N LEU A 106 11.02 -3.36 3.99
CA LEU A 106 12.20 -3.93 4.64
C LEU A 106 12.58 -5.29 4.03
N VAL A 107 11.62 -6.19 3.83
CA VAL A 107 11.87 -7.50 3.21
C VAL A 107 12.41 -7.35 1.79
N HIS A 108 11.86 -6.41 1.01
CA HIS A 108 12.34 -6.08 -0.32
C HIS A 108 13.78 -5.54 -0.27
N GLY A 109 14.04 -4.45 0.46
CA GLY A 109 15.36 -3.81 0.48
C GLY A 109 16.45 -4.67 1.11
N ILE A 110 16.21 -5.21 2.31
CA ILE A 110 17.17 -6.08 3.01
C ILE A 110 17.35 -7.40 2.26
N GLY A 111 16.25 -7.96 1.72
CA GLY A 111 16.31 -9.18 0.92
C GLY A 111 17.23 -9.03 -0.29
N LEU A 112 17.12 -7.94 -1.04
CA LEU A 112 18.01 -7.69 -2.19
C LEU A 112 19.48 -7.53 -1.76
N ILE A 113 19.76 -6.89 -0.62
CA ILE A 113 21.12 -6.78 -0.06
C ILE A 113 21.70 -8.14 0.35
N VAL A 114 20.89 -9.00 0.96
CA VAL A 114 21.33 -10.34 1.37
C VAL A 114 21.58 -11.24 0.16
N LEU A 115 20.74 -11.14 -0.87
CA LEU A 115 20.83 -11.97 -2.07
C LEU A 115 21.94 -11.52 -3.02
N GLU A 116 22.15 -10.21 -3.17
CA GLU A 116 23.23 -9.63 -3.97
C GLU A 116 23.89 -8.47 -3.19
N PRO A 117 24.97 -8.74 -2.44
CA PRO A 117 25.63 -7.75 -1.60
C PRO A 117 26.11 -6.50 -2.35
N ARG A 118 26.37 -6.59 -3.66
CA ARG A 118 26.72 -5.42 -4.48
C ARG A 118 25.61 -4.39 -4.55
N THR A 119 24.36 -4.75 -4.24
CA THR A 119 23.26 -3.78 -4.15
C THR A 119 23.44 -2.76 -3.02
N LEU A 120 24.35 -3.00 -2.06
CA LEU A 120 24.75 -2.01 -1.07
C LEU A 120 25.29 -0.73 -1.70
N ASP A 121 25.93 -0.82 -2.87
CA ASP A 121 26.45 0.35 -3.59
C ASP A 121 25.33 1.34 -3.96
N TYR A 122 24.08 0.85 -4.08
CA TYR A 122 22.92 1.69 -4.35
C TYR A 122 22.41 2.48 -3.15
N LEU A 123 22.93 2.23 -1.94
CA LEU A 123 22.59 3.00 -0.74
C LEU A 123 23.35 4.33 -0.64
N PHE A 124 24.41 4.51 -1.43
CA PHE A 124 25.25 5.70 -1.40
C PHE A 124 24.78 6.78 -2.39
N PRO A 125 25.11 8.07 -2.17
CA PRO A 125 24.72 9.16 -3.07
C PRO A 125 25.23 9.05 -4.51
N SER A 126 26.21 8.17 -4.77
CA SER A 126 26.71 7.85 -6.11
C SER A 126 25.75 6.99 -6.93
N ALA A 127 24.72 6.42 -6.30
CA ALA A 127 23.74 5.58 -6.97
C ALA A 127 22.94 6.37 -8.02
N PRO A 128 22.41 5.70 -9.05
CA PRO A 128 21.47 6.31 -9.97
C PRO A 128 20.28 6.96 -9.24
N VAL A 129 19.83 8.12 -9.74
CA VAL A 129 18.79 8.93 -9.06
C VAL A 129 17.49 8.15 -8.81
N TYR A 130 17.15 7.19 -9.66
CA TYR A 130 15.96 6.34 -9.45
C TYR A 130 16.12 5.34 -8.30
N MET A 131 17.34 4.91 -7.96
CA MET A 131 17.57 4.13 -6.75
C MET A 131 17.46 5.01 -5.51
N LEU A 132 18.06 6.21 -5.57
CA LEU A 132 17.96 7.22 -4.50
C LEU A 132 16.51 7.64 -4.22
N SER A 133 15.64 7.67 -5.24
CA SER A 133 14.21 7.97 -5.03
C SER A 133 13.49 6.82 -4.31
N GLY A 134 13.88 5.56 -4.52
CA GLY A 134 13.36 4.43 -3.75
C GLY A 134 13.69 4.55 -2.27
N ILE A 135 14.96 4.87 -1.96
CA ILE A 135 15.43 5.14 -0.59
C ILE A 135 14.70 6.34 0.01
N SER A 136 14.58 7.43 -0.76
CA SER A 136 13.86 8.64 -0.33
C SER A 136 12.40 8.35 -0.01
N SER A 137 11.72 7.53 -0.82
CA SER A 137 10.36 7.08 -0.57
C SER A 137 10.27 6.30 0.75
N ALA A 138 11.16 5.32 0.96
CA ALA A 138 11.21 4.53 2.20
C ALA A 138 11.43 5.42 3.44
N ILE A 139 12.37 6.37 3.38
CA ILE A 139 12.62 7.33 4.47
C ILE A 139 11.37 8.17 4.74
N LEU A 140 10.72 8.69 3.71
CA LEU A 140 9.49 9.48 3.88
C LEU A 140 8.37 8.65 4.52
N VAL A 141 8.22 7.36 4.17
CA VAL A 141 7.28 6.45 4.82
C VAL A 141 7.57 6.28 6.31
N VAL A 142 8.85 6.12 6.68
CA VAL A 142 9.26 6.05 8.09
C VAL A 142 8.93 7.35 8.81
N VAL A 143 9.27 8.50 8.23
CA VAL A 143 8.96 9.83 8.79
C VAL A 143 7.45 10.03 8.96
N LEU A 144 6.65 9.67 7.96
CA LEU A 144 5.19 9.72 8.02
C LEU A 144 4.63 8.87 9.16
N THR A 145 5.20 7.68 9.36
CA THR A 145 4.79 6.76 10.41
C THR A 145 5.16 7.28 11.79
N LEU A 146 6.41 7.70 11.98
CA LEU A 146 6.89 8.25 13.25
C LEU A 146 6.15 9.53 13.64
N THR A 147 5.97 10.46 12.70
CA THR A 147 5.20 11.70 12.97
C THR A 147 3.73 11.43 13.27
N SER A 148 3.16 10.33 12.77
CA SER A 148 1.80 9.90 13.12
C SER A 148 1.71 9.27 14.51
N LEU A 149 2.72 8.49 14.92
CA LEU A 149 2.81 7.87 16.25
C LEU A 149 3.09 8.90 17.35
N TYR A 150 4.07 9.78 17.12
CA TYR A 150 4.55 10.74 18.11
C TYR A 150 3.93 12.13 17.96
N ARG A 151 2.82 12.25 17.22
CA ARG A 151 2.16 13.54 16.92
C ARG A 151 1.97 14.43 18.15
N HIS A 152 1.49 13.87 19.25
CA HIS A 152 1.22 14.62 20.48
C HIS A 152 2.51 15.09 21.17
N GLY A 153 3.58 14.28 21.15
CA GLY A 153 4.87 14.65 21.71
C GLY A 153 5.63 15.70 20.90
N LEU A 154 5.37 15.77 19.58
CA LEU A 154 5.98 16.75 18.68
C LEU A 154 5.28 18.12 18.69
N GLY A 155 4.24 18.31 19.51
CA GLY A 155 3.54 19.58 19.65
C GLY A 155 2.75 20.04 18.40
N TYR A 156 2.54 19.16 17.43
CA TYR A 156 1.83 19.53 16.20
C TYR A 156 0.34 19.76 16.46
N THR A 157 -0.18 20.90 15.98
CA THR A 157 -1.62 21.08 15.84
C THR A 157 -2.19 20.04 14.88
N HIS A 158 -3.41 19.58 15.14
CA HIS A 158 -4.05 18.56 14.30
C HIS A 158 -4.14 18.99 12.82
N ALA A 159 -4.37 20.29 12.57
CA ALA A 159 -4.44 20.85 11.22
C ALA A 159 -3.05 20.91 10.55
N GLY A 160 -2.01 21.31 11.28
CA GLY A 160 -0.63 21.35 10.79
C GLY A 160 -0.10 19.97 10.42
N TRP A 161 -0.23 19.00 11.34
CA TRP A 161 0.16 17.61 11.09
C TRP A 161 -0.51 17.04 9.84
N ARG A 162 -1.82 17.25 9.67
CA ARG A 162 -2.55 16.77 8.49
C ARG A 162 -2.01 17.33 7.18
N ARG A 163 -1.68 18.62 7.15
CA ARG A 163 -1.13 19.26 5.96
C ARG A 163 0.23 18.65 5.60
N TRP A 164 1.13 18.56 6.58
CA TRP A 164 2.45 17.99 6.37
C TRP A 164 2.41 16.51 6.00
N HIS A 165 1.57 15.72 6.66
CA HIS A 165 1.36 14.31 6.31
C HIS A 165 0.90 14.17 4.85
N ALA A 166 -0.05 14.98 4.38
CA ALA A 166 -0.50 14.92 3.00
C ALA A 166 0.61 15.29 1.99
N ILE A 167 1.41 16.33 2.28
CA ILE A 167 2.54 16.76 1.42
C ILE A 167 3.61 15.67 1.37
N LEU A 168 4.03 15.15 2.51
CA LEU A 168 5.04 14.09 2.61
C LEU A 168 4.57 12.80 1.94
N SER A 169 3.30 12.43 2.08
CA SER A 169 2.72 11.26 1.38
C SER A 169 2.74 11.44 -0.14
N ALA A 170 2.37 12.63 -0.65
CA ALA A 170 2.45 12.90 -2.09
C ALA A 170 3.90 12.82 -2.60
N GLY A 171 4.86 13.35 -1.84
CA GLY A 171 6.29 13.24 -2.15
C GLY A 171 6.79 11.79 -2.16
N ALA A 172 6.38 10.99 -1.17
CA ALA A 172 6.74 9.57 -1.09
C ALA A 172 6.19 8.75 -2.26
N VAL A 173 4.94 9.01 -2.67
CA VAL A 173 4.31 8.36 -3.83
C VAL A 173 5.00 8.78 -5.13
N ALA A 174 5.35 10.04 -5.29
CA ALA A 174 6.11 10.51 -6.45
C ALA A 174 7.51 9.86 -6.53
N ALA A 175 8.20 9.77 -5.39
CA ALA A 175 9.52 9.13 -5.31
C ALA A 175 9.45 7.61 -5.60
N LEU A 176 8.40 6.93 -5.15
CA LEU A 176 8.10 5.54 -5.53
C LEU A 176 7.89 5.42 -7.05
N GLY A 177 7.06 6.29 -7.62
CA GLY A 177 6.81 6.28 -9.07
C GLY A 177 8.09 6.42 -9.87
N TRP A 178 8.95 7.38 -9.51
CA TRP A 178 10.26 7.57 -10.14
C TRP A 178 11.18 6.36 -9.99
N HIS A 179 11.16 5.70 -8.83
CA HIS A 179 11.94 4.49 -8.57
C HIS A 179 11.56 3.34 -9.51
N LEU A 180 10.27 3.07 -9.62
CA LEU A 180 9.75 1.98 -10.45
C LEU A 180 9.98 2.24 -11.93
N ILE A 181 9.71 3.46 -12.40
CA ILE A 181 9.90 3.88 -13.79
C ILE A 181 11.39 3.82 -14.16
N GLY A 182 12.26 4.41 -13.33
CA GLY A 182 13.67 4.54 -13.63
C GLY A 182 14.45 3.22 -13.63
N SER A 183 13.95 2.20 -12.91
CA SER A 183 14.56 0.85 -12.95
C SER A 183 14.52 0.20 -14.34
N GLY A 184 13.49 0.48 -15.14
CA GLY A 184 13.30 -0.01 -16.52
C GLY A 184 13.11 -1.52 -16.69
N TYR A 185 13.66 -2.36 -15.80
CA TYR A 185 13.72 -3.81 -15.97
C TYR A 185 12.34 -4.45 -16.06
N TYR A 186 11.44 -4.10 -15.12
CA TYR A 186 10.09 -4.67 -15.08
C TYR A 186 9.06 -3.84 -15.85
N TYR A 187 9.27 -2.52 -15.98
CA TYR A 187 8.28 -1.56 -16.48
C TYR A 187 8.71 -0.77 -17.72
N GLY A 188 9.79 -1.18 -18.41
CA GLY A 188 10.39 -0.40 -19.50
C GLY A 188 9.56 -0.28 -20.78
N SER A 189 8.49 -1.06 -20.96
CA SER A 189 7.61 -0.92 -22.13
C SER A 189 6.55 0.17 -21.90
N ALA A 190 6.15 0.86 -22.98
CA ALA A 190 5.23 2.00 -22.91
C ALA A 190 3.89 1.65 -22.22
N GLY A 191 3.31 0.48 -22.50
CA GLY A 191 2.06 0.06 -21.86
C GLY A 191 2.20 -0.24 -20.37
N LYS A 192 3.31 -0.86 -19.95
CA LYS A 192 3.61 -1.08 -18.53
C LYS A 192 3.82 0.24 -17.80
N PHE A 193 4.53 1.17 -18.43
CA PHE A 193 4.72 2.52 -17.92
C PHE A 193 3.38 3.25 -17.72
N ILE A 194 2.52 3.28 -18.74
CA ILE A 194 1.20 3.95 -18.66
C ILE A 194 0.35 3.28 -17.58
N GLY A 195 0.28 1.95 -17.56
CA GLY A 195 -0.47 1.20 -16.56
C GLY A 195 0.00 1.51 -15.14
N LEU A 196 1.32 1.55 -14.92
CA LEU A 196 1.89 1.88 -13.62
C LEU A 196 1.64 3.35 -13.23
N ALA A 197 1.80 4.29 -14.16
CA ALA A 197 1.57 5.71 -13.91
C ALA A 197 0.11 5.97 -13.52
N VAL A 198 -0.84 5.37 -14.24
CA VAL A 198 -2.27 5.44 -13.92
C VAL A 198 -2.53 4.82 -12.56
N LEU A 199 -1.96 3.63 -12.29
CA LEU A 199 -2.11 2.97 -11.01
C LEU A 199 -1.66 3.90 -9.90
N VAL A 200 -0.40 4.34 -9.88
CA VAL A 200 0.18 5.18 -8.82
C VAL A 200 -0.57 6.52 -8.64
N ALA A 201 -0.96 7.17 -9.74
CA ALA A 201 -1.60 8.48 -9.67
C ALA A 201 -3.08 8.42 -9.27
N ALA A 202 -3.83 7.39 -9.68
CA ALA A 202 -5.28 7.37 -9.59
C ALA A 202 -5.83 7.52 -8.16
N PRO A 203 -5.36 6.79 -7.13
CA PRO A 203 -5.88 6.97 -5.77
C PRO A 203 -5.57 8.33 -5.18
N THR A 204 -4.39 8.88 -5.48
CA THR A 204 -3.99 10.21 -5.04
C THR A 204 -4.90 11.27 -5.65
N VAL A 205 -5.09 11.23 -6.98
CA VAL A 205 -6.00 12.13 -7.69
C VAL A 205 -7.44 11.97 -7.21
N ALA A 206 -7.92 10.73 -7.08
CA ALA A 206 -9.26 10.44 -6.57
C ALA A 206 -9.46 11.03 -5.17
N THR A 207 -8.49 10.87 -4.27
CA THR A 207 -8.55 11.44 -2.92
C THR A 207 -8.62 12.97 -2.96
N LEU A 208 -7.83 13.62 -3.82
CA LEU A 208 -7.87 15.08 -3.99
C LEU A 208 -9.19 15.58 -4.57
N VAL A 209 -9.73 14.89 -5.58
CA VAL A 209 -11.02 15.23 -6.20
C VAL A 209 -12.16 15.05 -5.21
N LEU A 210 -12.21 13.92 -4.51
CA LEU A 210 -13.26 13.63 -3.54
C LEU A 210 -13.21 14.61 -2.35
N ARG A 211 -12.01 15.00 -1.91
CA ARG A 211 -11.83 16.06 -0.90
C ARG A 211 -12.42 17.40 -1.33
N ARG A 212 -12.31 17.76 -2.61
CA ARG A 212 -12.93 19.00 -3.12
C ARG A 212 -14.45 18.92 -3.12
N ARG A 213 -15.03 17.74 -3.38
CA ARG A 213 -16.49 17.53 -3.39
C ARG A 213 -17.12 17.48 -2.00
N HIS A 214 -16.37 16.97 -1.02
CA HIS A 214 -16.82 16.86 0.36
C HIS A 214 -15.83 17.58 1.29
N PRO A 215 -15.81 18.93 1.28
CA PRO A 215 -14.97 19.67 2.20
C PRO A 215 -15.35 19.28 3.64
N ALA A 216 -14.36 18.89 4.43
CA ALA A 216 -14.56 18.57 5.83
C ALA A 216 -15.20 19.77 6.52
N HIS A 217 -16.42 19.61 7.03
CA HIS A 217 -17.05 20.62 7.87
C HIS A 217 -16.27 20.72 9.19
N PRO A 218 -16.14 21.91 9.80
CA PRO A 218 -15.63 22.02 11.15
C PRO A 218 -16.48 21.14 12.04
N HIS A 219 -15.86 20.13 12.68
CA HIS A 219 -16.58 19.25 13.58
C HIS A 219 -17.32 20.08 14.63
N ALA A 220 -18.66 19.99 14.63
CA ALA A 220 -19.43 20.37 15.80
C ALA A 220 -18.85 19.58 16.99
N ALA A 221 -18.57 20.29 18.08
CA ALA A 221 -17.97 19.69 19.26
C ALA A 221 -18.67 18.36 19.62
N PRO A 222 -17.93 17.28 19.90
CA PRO A 222 -18.55 16.02 20.24
C PRO A 222 -19.49 16.27 21.41
N ARG A 223 -20.79 15.97 21.23
CA ARG A 223 -21.73 15.93 22.36
C ARG A 223 -21.14 14.96 23.37
N GLU A 224 -20.86 15.47 24.56
CA GLU A 224 -20.23 14.81 25.70
C GLU A 224 -21.17 13.71 26.23
N GLY A 225 -21.32 12.65 25.46
CA GLY A 225 -22.15 11.50 25.75
C GLY A 225 -21.28 10.36 26.23
N ARG A 226 -21.21 10.19 27.56
CA ARG A 226 -20.75 9.02 28.33
C ARG A 226 -20.36 7.82 27.46
N HIS A 227 -19.07 7.67 27.19
CA HIS A 227 -18.55 6.46 26.55
C HIS A 227 -18.39 5.38 27.62
N GLY A 228 -19.36 4.45 27.66
CA GLY A 228 -19.21 3.21 28.42
C GLY A 228 -18.05 2.38 27.87
N PRO A 229 -17.51 1.43 28.67
CA PRO A 229 -16.42 0.57 28.24
C PRO A 229 -16.87 -0.27 27.03
N HIS A 230 -16.43 0.11 25.84
CA HIS A 230 -16.70 -0.67 24.63
C HIS A 230 -15.92 -1.98 24.73
N LYS A 231 -16.66 -3.10 24.79
CA LYS A 231 -16.10 -4.44 24.62
C LYS A 231 -15.33 -4.47 23.30
N ARG A 232 -14.03 -4.77 23.35
CA ARG A 232 -13.20 -5.01 22.15
C ARG A 232 -13.78 -6.22 21.43
N THR A 233 -14.59 -5.98 20.40
CA THR A 233 -14.95 -7.02 19.45
C THR A 233 -13.68 -7.47 18.71
N PRO A 234 -13.52 -8.77 18.39
CA PRO A 234 -12.34 -9.27 17.69
C PRO A 234 -12.05 -8.45 16.43
N ASP A 235 -10.77 -8.09 16.24
CA ASP A 235 -10.29 -7.20 15.18
C ASP A 235 -10.39 -7.86 13.81
N HIS A 236 -11.59 -7.84 13.22
CA HIS A 236 -11.79 -8.27 11.84
C HIS A 236 -10.86 -7.50 10.87
N ALA A 237 -10.49 -6.25 11.18
CA ALA A 237 -9.50 -5.48 10.44
C ALA A 237 -8.12 -6.18 10.40
N ALA A 238 -7.68 -6.75 11.52
CA ALA A 238 -6.44 -7.50 11.59
C ALA A 238 -6.52 -8.77 10.72
N LEU A 239 -7.65 -9.49 10.76
CA LEU A 239 -7.84 -10.67 9.91
C LEU A 239 -7.74 -10.34 8.41
N ALA A 240 -8.39 -9.26 7.95
CA ALA A 240 -8.28 -8.83 6.55
C ALA A 240 -6.83 -8.54 6.15
N VAL A 241 -6.06 -7.88 7.03
CA VAL A 241 -4.65 -7.61 6.75
C VAL A 241 -3.85 -8.90 6.66
N TRP A 242 -4.05 -9.85 7.58
CA TRP A 242 -3.37 -11.15 7.49
C TRP A 242 -3.71 -11.92 6.22
N VAL A 243 -4.97 -11.88 5.77
CA VAL A 243 -5.39 -12.47 4.50
C VAL A 243 -4.68 -11.78 3.33
N VAL A 244 -4.65 -10.44 3.31
CA VAL A 244 -3.96 -9.67 2.28
C VAL A 244 -2.46 -9.99 2.24
N LEU A 245 -1.80 -10.01 3.40
CA LEU A 245 -0.38 -10.38 3.51
C LEU A 245 -0.12 -11.80 3.02
N ALA A 246 -0.96 -12.77 3.40
CA ALA A 246 -0.84 -14.16 2.95
C ALA A 246 -0.97 -14.26 1.42
N VAL A 247 -1.94 -13.55 0.83
CA VAL A 247 -2.12 -13.50 -0.63
C VAL A 247 -0.92 -12.83 -1.31
N TRP A 248 -0.35 -11.78 -0.74
CA TRP A 248 0.85 -11.13 -1.27
C TRP A 248 2.06 -12.08 -1.30
N LEU A 249 2.30 -12.81 -0.20
CA LEU A 249 3.37 -13.80 -0.13
C LEU A 249 3.16 -14.93 -1.14
N ALA A 250 1.93 -15.45 -1.24
CA ALA A 250 1.59 -16.50 -2.21
C ALA A 250 1.75 -16.02 -3.66
N ALA A 251 1.33 -14.79 -3.98
CA ALA A 251 1.47 -14.21 -5.31
C ALA A 251 2.94 -13.99 -5.68
N ALA A 252 3.78 -13.55 -4.73
CA ALA A 252 5.21 -13.39 -4.93
C ALA A 252 5.92 -14.73 -5.17
N ALA A 253 5.59 -15.76 -4.38
CA ALA A 253 6.13 -17.11 -4.57
C ALA A 253 5.70 -17.72 -5.91
N LEU A 254 4.42 -17.55 -6.29
CA LEU A 254 3.91 -18.01 -7.58
C LEU A 254 4.57 -17.28 -8.76
N TYR A 255 4.80 -15.97 -8.64
CA TYR A 255 5.53 -15.20 -9.63
C TYR A 255 6.93 -15.79 -9.84
N ALA A 256 7.71 -15.91 -8.77
CA ALA A 256 9.07 -16.45 -8.83
C ALA A 256 9.14 -17.88 -9.39
N ALA A 257 8.21 -18.75 -8.99
CA ALA A 257 8.15 -20.13 -9.46
C ALA A 257 7.80 -20.25 -10.96
N THR A 258 7.05 -19.29 -11.50
CA THR A 258 6.58 -19.31 -12.89
C THR A 258 7.38 -18.40 -13.83
N THR A 259 8.37 -17.65 -13.33
CA THR A 259 9.28 -16.89 -14.20
C THR A 259 10.16 -17.87 -14.98
N PRO A 260 10.19 -17.79 -16.33
CA PRO A 260 10.99 -18.69 -17.16
C PRO A 260 12.48 -18.51 -16.87
N ALA A 261 13.21 -19.63 -16.78
CA ALA A 261 14.66 -19.61 -16.67
C ALA A 261 15.28 -18.82 -17.83
N PRO A 262 16.47 -18.21 -17.64
CA PRO A 262 17.25 -17.69 -18.76
C PRO A 262 17.37 -18.79 -19.82
N ARG A 263 17.14 -18.45 -21.10
CA ARG A 263 17.45 -19.36 -22.21
C ARG A 263 18.97 -19.48 -22.27
N ALA A 264 19.54 -20.37 -21.47
CA ALA A 264 20.95 -20.70 -21.56
C ALA A 264 21.16 -21.37 -22.92
N HIS A 265 21.74 -20.63 -23.87
CA HIS A 265 22.51 -21.14 -25.01
C HIS A 265 22.05 -22.46 -25.68
N ALA A 266 20.75 -22.71 -25.80
CA ALA A 266 20.19 -23.92 -26.42
C ALA A 266 20.48 -24.04 -27.94
N GLU A 267 21.40 -23.21 -28.47
CA GLU A 267 21.88 -23.19 -29.84
C GLU A 267 23.38 -23.53 -30.00
N CYS A 268 24.18 -23.72 -28.93
CA CYS A 268 25.58 -24.20 -29.12
C CYS A 268 25.66 -25.75 -29.28
N ASP A 269 24.57 -26.52 -29.12
CA ASP A 269 24.60 -27.99 -29.19
C ASP A 269 24.18 -28.60 -30.55
N THR A 270 23.67 -27.81 -31.50
CA THR A 270 23.20 -28.34 -32.81
C THR A 270 24.07 -27.96 -34.01
N ALA A 271 25.05 -27.07 -33.84
CA ALA A 271 26.04 -26.76 -34.85
C ALA A 271 27.43 -27.02 -34.26
N GLY A 272 28.15 -28.01 -34.80
CA GLY A 272 29.54 -28.34 -34.45
C GLY A 272 30.57 -27.25 -34.79
N SER A 273 30.20 -25.98 -34.69
CA SER A 273 31.08 -24.83 -34.75
C SER A 273 31.36 -24.34 -33.34
N SER A 274 32.62 -24.43 -32.95
CA SER A 274 33.18 -23.86 -31.71
C SER A 274 32.66 -22.45 -31.42
N CYS A 275 31.93 -22.29 -30.31
CA CYS A 275 31.53 -21.00 -29.77
C CYS A 275 32.80 -20.25 -29.28
N PRO A 276 33.04 -18.99 -29.72
CA PRO A 276 34.19 -18.17 -29.31
C PRO A 276 34.12 -17.68 -27.86
#